data_AF-A0A4Y9YC17-F1
#
_entry.id   AF-A0A4Y9YC17-F1
#
_cell.length_a   1.000
_cell.length_b   1.000
_cell.length_c   1.000
_cell.angle_alpha   90.00
_cell.angle_beta   90.00
_cell.angle_gamma   90.00
#
_symmetry.space_group_name_H-M   'P 1'
#
loop_
_entity.id
_entity.type
_entity.pdbx_description
1 polymer ?
#
loop_
_entity_poly.entity_id
_entity_poly.type
_entity_poly.pdbx_seq_one_letter_code
_entity_poly.pdbx_strand_id
1 'polypeptide(L)'
;HTLTLPPLVPPNRNAFAHGRGFSLASSPSSGSVDADLTLPTAALPLSLIVSQPFADTLRVLEVKGRRANAAFMLPEADGPFLPHLEELSLEGCNLGDEVPLMIGEDKKRDDLFGTLARLFPSLRTLDLSYNLVSSAPMTSTMLSSLVLSAPGRAGLRHLRLRGNRLADLDGFAGLAKELFVDGSGDKARWTLEELDVRDNAVEALGGELGLLPLEVFLVEGNLFRIPARRVWEREGTKGLLAWLRGRLA
;
A
#
# COMPACT_ATOMS: atom_id res chain seq x y z
N HIS A 1 19.54 3.59 -1.38
CA HIS A 1 19.19 4.21 -2.68
C HIS A 1 17.68 4.42 -2.75
N THR A 2 17.24 5.41 -3.53
CA THR A 2 15.84 5.70 -3.83
C THR A 2 15.61 5.55 -5.33
N LEU A 3 14.53 4.86 -5.71
CA LEU A 3 14.06 4.75 -7.09
C LEU A 3 12.65 5.31 -7.18
N THR A 4 12.44 6.28 -8.07
CA THR A 4 11.12 6.84 -8.37
C THR A 4 10.76 6.53 -9.81
N LEU A 5 9.66 5.81 -10.03
CA LEU A 5 9.12 5.54 -11.35
C LEU A 5 8.13 6.65 -11.76
N PRO A 6 8.16 7.10 -13.03
CA PRO A 6 7.25 8.13 -13.49
C PRO A 6 5.79 7.64 -13.52
N PRO A 7 4.82 8.56 -13.34
CA PRO A 7 3.41 8.26 -13.51
C PRO A 7 3.07 7.74 -14.91
N LEU A 8 2.04 6.88 -14.98
CA LEU A 8 1.49 6.39 -16.24
C LEU A 8 -0.02 6.56 -16.25
N VAL A 9 -0.46 7.50 -17.07
CA VAL A 9 -1.87 7.76 -17.33
C VAL A 9 -2.31 6.91 -18.53
N PRO A 10 -3.48 6.24 -18.49
CA PRO A 10 -3.98 5.55 -19.66
C PRO A 10 -4.06 6.52 -20.86
N PRO A 11 -3.78 6.07 -22.09
CA PRO A 11 -3.93 6.91 -23.27
C PRO A 11 -5.37 7.42 -23.33
N ASN A 12 -5.53 8.74 -23.35
CA ASN A 12 -6.82 9.39 -23.29
C ASN A 12 -7.59 9.06 -24.58
N ARG A 13 -8.71 8.35 -24.50
CA ARG A 13 -9.53 7.98 -25.67
C ARG A 13 -10.00 9.19 -26.49
N ASN A 14 -10.01 10.37 -25.86
CA ASN A 14 -10.36 11.65 -26.50
C ASN A 14 -9.16 12.43 -27.05
N ALA A 15 -7.91 11.99 -26.82
CA ALA A 15 -6.71 12.64 -27.40
C ALA A 15 -6.58 12.42 -28.92
N PHE A 16 -7.34 11.49 -29.49
CA PHE A 16 -7.43 11.28 -30.94
C PHE A 16 -8.51 12.11 -31.63
N ALA A 17 -9.28 12.94 -30.89
CA ALA A 17 -10.37 13.71 -31.49
C ALA A 17 -9.89 15.03 -32.12
N HIS A 18 -8.91 15.76 -31.54
CA HIS A 18 -8.35 16.96 -32.17
C HIS A 18 -6.93 17.23 -31.70
N GLY A 19 -5.95 16.72 -32.46
CA GLY A 19 -4.54 17.06 -32.29
C GLY A 19 -3.77 16.58 -33.51
N ARG A 20 -3.53 17.49 -34.47
CA ARG A 20 -2.55 17.26 -35.53
C ARG A 20 -1.16 17.23 -34.90
N GLY A 21 -0.79 16.10 -34.32
CA GLY A 21 0.58 15.75 -33.98
C GLY A 21 1.14 14.92 -35.13
N PHE A 22 2.13 15.44 -35.82
CA PHE A 22 2.86 14.72 -36.86
C PHE A 22 3.55 13.49 -36.23
N SER A 23 3.02 12.29 -36.47
CA SER A 23 3.80 11.06 -36.34
C SER A 23 4.65 10.92 -37.59
N LEU A 24 5.97 11.10 -37.43
CA LEU A 24 6.95 10.60 -38.40
C LEU A 24 6.85 9.07 -38.40
N ALA A 25 6.08 8.53 -39.33
CA ALA A 25 6.11 7.12 -39.65
C ALA A 25 7.43 6.81 -40.37
N SER A 26 8.38 6.19 -39.67
CA SER A 26 9.45 5.43 -40.30
C SER A 26 8.91 4.05 -40.68
N SER A 27 8.92 3.74 -41.97
CA SER A 27 8.52 2.44 -42.53
C SER A 27 9.37 1.29 -41.95
N PRO A 28 8.82 0.06 -41.83
CA PRO A 28 9.56 -1.05 -41.26
C PRO A 28 10.52 -1.62 -42.32
N SER A 29 11.81 -1.28 -42.22
CA SER A 29 12.87 -2.06 -42.83
C SER A 29 13.41 -3.06 -41.82
N SER A 30 13.33 -4.33 -42.17
CA SER A 30 13.96 -5.49 -41.55
C SER A 30 15.30 -5.21 -40.86
N GLY A 31 15.42 -5.60 -39.59
CA GLY A 31 16.72 -5.82 -38.93
C GLY A 31 16.83 -5.20 -37.54
N SER A 32 17.06 -6.06 -36.54
CA SER A 32 17.34 -5.78 -35.13
C SER A 32 16.16 -5.22 -34.32
N VAL A 33 15.73 -5.99 -33.34
CA VAL A 33 14.76 -5.59 -32.33
C VAL A 33 15.48 -4.62 -31.39
N ASP A 34 15.40 -3.33 -31.68
CA ASP A 34 15.71 -2.29 -30.71
C ASP A 34 14.75 -2.48 -29.53
N ALA A 35 15.25 -3.09 -28.45
CA ALA A 35 14.60 -3.11 -27.14
C ALA A 35 14.68 -1.74 -26.45
N ASP A 36 14.73 -0.66 -27.24
CA ASP A 36 15.08 0.67 -26.79
C ASP A 36 13.79 1.45 -26.45
N LEU A 37 13.66 1.79 -25.17
CA LEU A 37 12.75 2.80 -24.61
C LEU A 37 11.24 2.53 -24.55
N THR A 38 10.78 1.28 -24.43
CA THR A 38 9.43 1.06 -23.88
C THR A 38 9.48 1.09 -22.36
N LEU A 39 8.99 2.19 -21.76
CA LEU A 39 8.82 2.27 -20.31
C LEU A 39 7.92 1.11 -19.86
N PRO A 40 8.26 0.40 -18.77
CA PRO A 40 7.41 -0.67 -18.26
C PRO A 40 6.03 -0.10 -18.01
N THR A 41 4.95 -0.81 -18.37
CA THR A 41 3.60 -0.28 -18.21
C THR A 41 2.94 -0.70 -16.89
N ALA A 42 3.35 -1.85 -16.35
CA ALA A 42 2.88 -2.39 -15.08
C ALA A 42 3.07 -1.39 -13.93
N ALA A 43 2.15 -1.43 -12.95
CA ALA A 43 2.24 -0.62 -11.74
C ALA A 43 3.57 -0.90 -11.07
N LEU A 44 3.85 -2.18 -10.75
CA LEU A 44 5.11 -2.61 -10.16
C LEU A 44 5.89 -3.54 -11.11
N PRO A 45 6.84 -3.01 -11.90
CA PRO A 45 7.68 -3.81 -12.80
C PRO A 45 8.85 -4.46 -12.04
N LEU A 46 8.56 -5.28 -11.03
CA LEU A 46 9.57 -5.83 -10.12
C LEU A 46 10.66 -6.64 -10.83
N SER A 47 10.31 -7.43 -11.85
CA SER A 47 11.27 -8.20 -12.66
C SER A 47 12.37 -7.35 -13.28
N LEU A 48 12.04 -6.11 -13.67
CA LEU A 48 13.01 -5.16 -14.23
C LEU A 48 13.79 -4.43 -13.15
N ILE A 49 13.18 -4.17 -11.99
CA ILE A 49 13.84 -3.49 -10.88
C ILE A 49 14.92 -4.39 -10.27
N VAL A 50 14.61 -5.68 -10.06
CA VAL A 50 15.55 -6.61 -9.41
C VAL A 50 16.75 -6.97 -10.27
N SER A 51 16.67 -6.80 -11.60
CA SER A 51 17.79 -7.04 -12.51
C SER A 51 18.80 -5.88 -12.52
N GLN A 52 18.49 -4.77 -11.85
CA GLN A 52 19.38 -3.60 -11.81
C GLN A 52 20.46 -3.77 -10.72
N PRO A 53 21.67 -3.24 -10.94
CA PRO A 53 22.78 -3.37 -10.00
C PRO A 53 22.52 -2.68 -8.64
N PHE A 54 21.56 -1.77 -8.56
CA PHE A 54 21.20 -1.10 -7.32
C PHE A 54 20.16 -1.86 -6.48
N ALA A 55 19.57 -2.95 -6.99
CA ALA A 55 18.46 -3.65 -6.36
C ALA A 55 18.76 -4.08 -4.92
N ASP A 56 19.97 -4.60 -4.68
CA ASP A 56 20.42 -5.06 -3.36
C ASP A 56 20.68 -3.93 -2.35
N THR A 57 20.62 -2.67 -2.78
CA THR A 57 20.84 -1.51 -1.90
C THR A 57 19.68 -0.51 -1.95
N LEU A 58 18.58 -0.90 -2.63
CA LEU A 58 17.38 -0.10 -2.74
C LEU A 58 16.65 -0.10 -1.40
N ARG A 59 16.36 1.10 -0.90
CA ARG A 59 15.67 1.31 0.39
C ARG A 59 14.30 1.95 0.22
N VAL A 60 14.16 2.80 -0.79
CA VAL A 60 12.92 3.52 -1.07
C VAL A 60 12.51 3.27 -2.51
N LEU A 61 11.29 2.79 -2.72
CA LEU A 61 10.69 2.58 -4.04
C LEU A 61 9.39 3.38 -4.13
N GLU A 62 9.38 4.39 -4.99
CA GLU A 62 8.23 5.24 -5.25
C GLU A 62 7.66 4.96 -6.64
N VAL A 63 6.40 4.55 -6.66
CA VAL A 63 5.69 4.08 -7.84
C VAL A 63 4.32 4.75 -7.81
N LYS A 64 4.28 5.99 -8.28
CA LYS A 64 3.10 6.85 -8.10
C LYS A 64 2.34 7.08 -9.40
N GLY A 65 1.02 7.07 -9.34
CA GLY A 65 0.16 7.49 -10.44
C GLY A 65 0.20 6.60 -11.68
N ARG A 66 0.53 5.31 -11.53
CA ARG A 66 0.62 4.35 -12.64
C ARG A 66 -0.69 3.60 -12.83
N ARG A 67 -1.74 4.35 -13.16
CA ARG A 67 -3.13 3.87 -13.23
C ARG A 67 -3.43 3.03 -14.48
N ALA A 68 -2.58 3.08 -15.49
CA ALA A 68 -2.82 2.42 -16.77
C ALA A 68 -2.83 0.89 -16.66
N ASN A 69 -2.04 0.31 -15.77
CA ASN A 69 -1.94 -1.14 -15.60
C ASN A 69 -1.63 -1.47 -14.14
N ALA A 70 -2.62 -1.96 -13.40
CA ALA A 70 -2.50 -2.31 -11.99
C ALA A 70 -1.71 -3.61 -11.72
N ALA A 71 -1.13 -4.26 -12.75
CA ALA A 71 -0.42 -5.52 -12.59
C ALA A 71 0.97 -5.34 -11.94
N PHE A 72 1.41 -6.38 -11.23
CA PHE A 72 2.78 -6.55 -10.77
C PHE A 72 3.49 -7.56 -11.68
N MET A 73 4.63 -7.18 -12.24
CA MET A 73 5.49 -8.10 -13.00
C MET A 73 6.57 -8.63 -12.07
N LEU A 74 6.49 -9.90 -11.73
CA LEU A 74 7.41 -10.54 -10.79
C LEU A 74 8.47 -11.35 -11.55
N PRO A 75 9.68 -11.51 -10.98
CA PRO A 75 10.65 -12.49 -11.47
C PRO A 75 10.09 -13.92 -11.45
N GLU A 76 10.66 -14.81 -12.27
CA GLU A 76 10.31 -16.25 -12.26
C GLU A 76 10.79 -16.97 -11.00
N ALA A 77 11.85 -16.47 -10.37
CA ALA A 77 12.27 -16.95 -9.07
C ALA A 77 11.18 -16.66 -8.02
N ASP A 78 10.95 -17.58 -7.09
CA ASP A 78 10.11 -17.30 -5.92
C ASP A 78 11.00 -16.83 -4.77
N GLY A 79 10.57 -15.81 -4.05
CA GLY A 79 11.31 -15.32 -2.90
C GLY A 79 11.01 -13.87 -2.53
N PRO A 80 11.58 -13.41 -1.40
CA PRO A 80 11.62 -12.00 -1.08
C PRO A 80 12.54 -11.29 -2.09
N PHE A 81 12.13 -10.12 -2.53
CA PHE A 81 12.90 -9.26 -3.42
C PHE A 81 13.22 -7.95 -2.71
N LEU A 82 14.30 -7.30 -3.13
CA LEU A 82 14.72 -6.02 -2.54
C LEU A 82 14.84 -6.15 -1.01
N PRO A 83 15.78 -6.98 -0.51
CA PRO A 83 15.84 -7.36 0.91
C PRO A 83 16.06 -6.18 1.86
N HIS A 84 16.47 -5.02 1.34
CA HIS A 84 16.69 -3.79 2.11
C HIS A 84 15.63 -2.71 1.85
N LEU A 85 14.53 -3.03 1.15
CA LEU A 85 13.45 -2.09 0.90
C LEU A 85 12.71 -1.77 2.21
N GLU A 86 12.82 -0.52 2.64
CA GLU A 86 12.24 0.00 3.87
C GLU A 86 10.95 0.79 3.59
N GLU A 87 10.85 1.43 2.41
CA GLU A 87 9.72 2.26 2.04
C GLU A 87 9.21 1.94 0.64
N LEU A 88 7.90 1.74 0.54
CA LEU A 88 7.19 1.47 -0.71
C LEU A 88 5.98 2.41 -0.81
N SER A 89 5.97 3.23 -1.84
CA SER A 89 4.79 4.04 -2.20
C SER A 89 4.23 3.55 -3.53
N LEU A 90 2.98 3.11 -3.49
CA LEU A 90 2.16 2.70 -4.63
C LEU A 90 0.95 3.65 -4.77
N GLU A 91 1.16 4.92 -4.43
CA GLU A 91 0.14 5.95 -4.40
C GLU A 91 -0.55 6.11 -5.76
N GLY A 92 -1.87 6.05 -5.79
CA GLY A 92 -2.62 6.38 -7.00
C GLY A 92 -2.45 5.39 -8.15
N CYS A 93 -2.17 4.11 -7.87
CA CYS A 93 -1.91 3.06 -8.86
C CYS A 93 -3.14 2.24 -9.27
N ASN A 94 -4.33 2.59 -8.80
CA ASN A 94 -5.59 1.88 -9.10
C ASN A 94 -5.58 0.41 -8.62
N LEU A 95 -4.88 0.14 -7.51
CA LEU A 95 -4.81 -1.19 -6.88
C LEU A 95 -6.09 -1.46 -6.08
N GLY A 96 -6.62 -2.68 -6.18
CA GLY A 96 -7.71 -3.16 -5.31
C GLY A 96 -7.19 -4.15 -4.27
N ASP A 97 -8.10 -4.91 -3.66
CA ASP A 97 -7.75 -5.95 -2.68
C ASP A 97 -6.94 -7.09 -3.29
N GLU A 98 -7.17 -7.38 -4.58
CA GLU A 98 -6.38 -8.30 -5.37
C GLU A 98 -5.61 -7.58 -6.48
N VAL A 99 -4.40 -8.07 -6.76
CA VAL A 99 -3.56 -7.58 -7.84
C VAL A 99 -3.29 -8.67 -8.88
N PRO A 100 -3.32 -8.34 -10.18
CA PRO A 100 -2.81 -9.24 -11.21
C PRO A 100 -1.30 -9.40 -11.07
N LEU A 101 -0.84 -10.63 -10.95
CA LEU A 101 0.57 -11.00 -10.97
C LEU A 101 0.92 -11.62 -12.32
N MET A 102 2.01 -11.12 -12.90
CA MET A 102 2.59 -11.57 -14.15
C MET A 102 3.95 -12.19 -13.84
N ILE A 103 4.09 -13.50 -14.02
CA ILE A 103 5.35 -14.23 -13.84
C ILE A 103 5.68 -14.90 -15.18
N GLY A 104 6.63 -14.35 -15.94
CA GLY A 104 6.82 -14.77 -17.33
C GLY A 104 5.52 -14.63 -18.14
N GLU A 105 5.02 -15.73 -18.68
CA GLU A 105 3.73 -15.78 -19.40
C GLU A 105 2.52 -16.07 -18.49
N ASP A 106 2.76 -16.50 -17.24
CA ASP A 106 1.72 -16.87 -16.30
C ASP A 106 1.04 -15.64 -15.70
N LYS A 107 -0.31 -15.69 -15.69
CA LYS A 107 -1.16 -14.67 -15.10
C LYS A 107 -1.96 -15.25 -13.95
N LYS A 108 -1.81 -14.70 -12.76
CA LYS A 108 -2.66 -15.03 -11.60
C LYS A 108 -3.15 -13.77 -10.91
N ARG A 109 -4.16 -13.90 -10.05
CA ARG A 109 -4.57 -12.85 -9.11
C ARG A 109 -4.18 -13.31 -7.72
N ASP A 110 -3.73 -12.38 -6.90
CA ASP A 110 -3.29 -12.67 -5.54
C ASP A 110 -3.67 -11.52 -4.62
N ASP A 111 -3.77 -11.81 -3.33
CA ASP A 111 -4.07 -10.80 -2.30
C ASP A 111 -2.96 -9.76 -2.25
N LEU A 112 -3.32 -8.47 -2.32
CA LEU A 112 -2.37 -7.37 -2.36
C LEU A 112 -1.46 -7.37 -1.13
N PHE A 113 -2.04 -7.48 0.06
CA PHE A 113 -1.32 -7.36 1.32
C PHE A 113 -0.39 -8.55 1.56
N GLY A 114 -0.89 -9.77 1.35
CA GLY A 114 -0.12 -11.01 1.42
C GLY A 114 1.01 -11.03 0.40
N THR A 115 0.75 -10.53 -0.82
CA THR A 115 1.79 -10.36 -1.85
C THR A 115 2.87 -9.40 -1.37
N LEU A 116 2.53 -8.19 -0.95
CA LEU A 116 3.51 -7.21 -0.47
C LEU A 116 4.28 -7.70 0.75
N ALA A 117 3.60 -8.36 1.69
CA ALA A 117 4.22 -8.96 2.86
C ALA A 117 5.26 -10.00 2.46
N ARG A 118 4.96 -10.87 1.49
CA ARG A 118 5.86 -11.92 1.01
C ARG A 118 7.05 -11.35 0.24
N LEU A 119 6.82 -10.36 -0.62
CA LEU A 119 7.87 -9.80 -1.48
C LEU A 119 8.83 -8.90 -0.70
N PHE A 120 8.35 -8.13 0.29
CA PHE A 120 9.13 -7.07 0.95
C PHE A 120 9.19 -7.25 2.47
N PRO A 121 9.99 -8.20 2.99
CA PRO A 121 10.03 -8.50 4.43
C PRO A 121 10.59 -7.36 5.30
N SER A 122 11.43 -6.48 4.73
CA SER A 122 12.06 -5.37 5.44
C SER A 122 11.24 -4.08 5.46
N LEU A 123 10.04 -4.11 4.89
CA LEU A 123 9.21 -2.93 4.73
C LEU A 123 8.77 -2.35 6.07
N ARG A 124 8.92 -1.03 6.21
CA ARG A 124 8.55 -0.25 7.39
C ARG A 124 7.52 0.83 7.07
N THR A 125 7.57 1.39 5.86
CA THR A 125 6.59 2.37 5.39
C THR A 125 5.89 1.79 4.16
N LEU A 126 4.57 1.66 4.25
CA LEU A 126 3.72 1.30 3.13
C LEU A 126 2.71 2.41 2.86
N ASP A 127 2.76 2.96 1.66
CA ASP A 127 1.82 3.97 1.19
C ASP A 127 1.00 3.44 0.01
N LEU A 128 -0.28 3.21 0.27
CA LEU A 128 -1.29 2.77 -0.67
C LEU A 128 -2.35 3.85 -0.87
N SER A 129 -2.02 5.12 -0.63
CA SER A 129 -2.98 6.22 -0.75
C SER A 129 -3.57 6.32 -2.16
N TYR A 130 -4.83 6.75 -2.26
CA TYR A 130 -5.58 6.95 -3.50
C TYR A 130 -5.69 5.72 -4.40
N ASN A 131 -5.87 4.54 -3.79
CA ASN A 131 -6.17 3.29 -4.49
C ASN A 131 -7.64 2.90 -4.26
N LEU A 132 -7.98 1.63 -4.49
CA LEU A 132 -9.33 1.08 -4.38
C LEU A 132 -9.43 0.00 -3.29
N VAL A 133 -8.50 0.00 -2.32
CA VAL A 133 -8.44 -1.00 -1.25
C VAL A 133 -9.66 -0.87 -0.34
N SER A 134 -10.30 -1.99 0.00
CA SER A 134 -11.43 -2.08 0.91
C SER A 134 -11.02 -2.60 2.28
N SER A 135 -11.96 -2.63 3.23
CA SER A 135 -11.73 -3.20 4.57
C SER A 135 -11.65 -4.74 4.56
N ALA A 136 -12.16 -5.42 3.52
CA ALA A 136 -12.30 -6.87 3.48
C ALA A 136 -11.00 -7.67 3.71
N PRO A 137 -9.84 -7.36 3.07
CA PRO A 137 -8.60 -8.10 3.31
C PRO A 137 -7.92 -7.73 4.63
N MET A 138 -8.35 -6.66 5.30
CA MET A 138 -7.70 -6.11 6.50
C MET A 138 -8.10 -6.86 7.77
N THR A 139 -8.08 -8.19 7.75
CA THR A 139 -8.35 -9.03 8.93
C THR A 139 -7.24 -8.90 9.98
N SER A 140 -7.53 -9.24 11.25
CA SER A 140 -6.52 -9.25 12.32
C SER A 140 -5.28 -10.09 11.93
N THR A 141 -5.50 -11.28 11.36
CA THR A 141 -4.44 -12.17 10.88
C THR A 141 -3.57 -11.52 9.80
N MET A 142 -4.19 -10.89 8.79
CA MET A 142 -3.46 -10.21 7.73
C MET A 142 -2.66 -9.03 8.28
N LEU A 143 -3.29 -8.19 9.10
CA LEU A 143 -2.64 -7.04 9.73
C LEU A 143 -1.49 -7.45 10.65
N SER A 144 -1.63 -8.54 11.40
CA SER A 144 -0.57 -9.11 12.21
C SER A 144 0.66 -9.45 11.37
N SER A 145 0.45 -10.05 10.18
CA SER A 145 1.54 -10.39 9.25
C SER A 145 2.27 -9.19 8.64
N LEU A 146 1.63 -8.02 8.63
CA LEU A 146 2.19 -6.76 8.10
C LEU A 146 2.84 -5.91 9.19
N VAL A 147 2.11 -5.70 10.29
CA VAL A 147 2.42 -4.73 11.34
C VAL A 147 3.37 -5.28 12.38
N LEU A 148 3.27 -6.57 12.71
CA LEU A 148 4.14 -7.15 13.73
C LEU A 148 5.50 -7.51 13.15
N SER A 149 6.53 -7.21 13.93
CA SER A 149 7.87 -7.75 13.68
C SER A 149 7.89 -9.26 13.91
N ALA A 150 8.69 -9.97 13.13
CA ALA A 150 8.91 -11.41 13.28
C ALA A 150 10.34 -11.76 12.85
N PRO A 151 10.88 -12.95 13.16
CA PRO A 151 12.15 -13.39 12.61
C PRO A 151 12.13 -13.28 11.08
N GLY A 152 13.03 -12.46 10.52
CA GLY A 152 13.08 -12.19 9.08
C GLY A 152 12.05 -11.19 8.55
N ARG A 153 11.29 -10.49 9.41
CA ARG A 153 10.35 -9.43 9.02
C ARG A 153 10.46 -8.22 9.95
N ALA A 154 10.60 -7.03 9.37
CA ALA A 154 10.77 -5.80 10.14
C ALA A 154 9.48 -5.33 10.84
N GLY A 155 8.33 -5.48 10.18
CA GLY A 155 7.04 -4.92 10.60
C GLY A 155 6.86 -3.46 10.14
N LEU A 156 5.60 -3.10 9.83
CA LEU A 156 5.24 -1.74 9.40
C LEU A 156 5.20 -0.75 10.56
N ARG A 157 5.93 0.34 10.41
CA ARG A 157 5.88 1.55 11.25
C ARG A 157 4.88 2.58 10.75
N HIS A 158 4.73 2.70 9.43
CA HIS A 158 3.79 3.63 8.82
C HIS A 158 2.92 2.92 7.78
N LEU A 159 1.61 3.05 7.93
CA LEU A 159 0.63 2.54 6.98
C LEU A 159 -0.30 3.66 6.53
N ARG A 160 -0.21 4.03 5.26
CA ARG A 160 -1.02 5.09 4.66
C ARG A 160 -2.00 4.51 3.67
N LEU A 161 -3.28 4.72 3.95
CA LEU A 161 -4.43 4.21 3.23
C LEU A 161 -5.40 5.33 2.89
N ARG A 162 -4.92 6.58 2.85
CA ARG A 162 -5.74 7.75 2.55
C ARG A 162 -6.45 7.59 1.21
N GLY A 163 -7.73 7.99 1.08
CA GLY A 163 -8.39 8.04 -0.22
C GLY A 163 -8.68 6.67 -0.83
N ASN A 164 -8.92 5.65 -0.01
CA ASN A 164 -9.29 4.30 -0.43
C ASN A 164 -10.82 4.07 -0.25
N ARG A 165 -11.24 2.81 -0.12
CA ARG A 165 -12.66 2.39 0.05
C ARG A 165 -12.87 1.69 1.38
N LEU A 166 -12.14 2.08 2.42
CA LEU A 166 -12.33 1.50 3.76
C LEU A 166 -13.70 1.92 4.31
N ALA A 167 -14.50 0.96 4.74
CA ALA A 167 -15.82 1.17 5.35
C ALA A 167 -15.80 1.03 6.88
N ASP A 168 -14.83 0.27 7.38
CA ASP A 168 -14.60 0.00 8.80
C ASP A 168 -13.10 -0.23 9.07
N LEU A 169 -12.74 -0.36 10.35
CA LEU A 169 -11.39 -0.68 10.83
C LEU A 169 -11.43 -1.89 11.79
N ASP A 170 -12.35 -2.83 11.56
CA ASP A 170 -12.64 -3.89 12.53
C ASP A 170 -11.46 -4.85 12.71
N GLY A 171 -10.65 -5.07 11.68
CA GLY A 171 -9.45 -5.89 11.84
C GLY A 171 -8.36 -5.24 12.69
N PHE A 172 -8.23 -3.90 12.67
CA PHE A 172 -7.34 -3.20 13.60
C PHE A 172 -7.88 -3.27 15.03
N ALA A 173 -9.19 -3.14 15.20
CA ALA A 173 -9.85 -3.29 16.51
C ALA A 173 -9.68 -4.73 17.05
N GLY A 174 -9.85 -5.73 16.20
CA GLY A 174 -9.61 -7.14 16.53
C GLY A 174 -8.17 -7.41 16.93
N LEU A 175 -7.20 -6.94 16.14
CA LEU A 175 -5.78 -7.05 16.47
C LEU A 175 -5.42 -6.33 17.78
N ALA A 176 -6.00 -5.16 18.02
CA ALA A 176 -5.81 -4.42 19.26
C ALA A 176 -6.33 -5.23 20.47
N LYS A 177 -7.50 -5.85 20.33
CA LYS A 177 -8.07 -6.70 21.37
C LYS A 177 -7.21 -7.93 21.65
N GLU A 178 -6.78 -8.65 20.62
CA GLU A 178 -5.92 -9.82 20.73
C GLU A 178 -4.60 -9.50 21.47
N LEU A 179 -3.96 -8.39 21.13
CA LEU A 179 -2.65 -8.01 21.68
C LEU A 179 -2.72 -7.38 23.06
N PHE A 180 -3.72 -6.53 23.33
CA PHE A 180 -3.73 -5.67 24.50
C PHE A 180 -4.81 -6.00 25.54
N VAL A 181 -5.77 -6.87 25.19
CA VAL A 181 -6.83 -7.31 26.11
C VAL A 181 -6.70 -8.80 26.40
N ASP A 182 -6.75 -9.63 25.35
CA ASP A 182 -6.84 -11.08 25.49
C ASP A 182 -5.47 -11.69 25.83
N GLY A 183 -4.37 -11.00 25.49
CA GLY A 183 -3.01 -11.45 25.70
C GLY A 183 -2.63 -12.64 24.82
N SER A 184 -3.38 -12.87 23.73
CA SER A 184 -3.15 -13.98 22.80
C SER A 184 -1.97 -13.75 21.86
N GLY A 185 -1.52 -12.49 21.71
CA GLY A 185 -0.34 -12.15 20.92
C GLY A 185 0.75 -11.40 21.69
N ASP A 186 1.92 -11.32 21.06
CA ASP A 186 3.11 -10.71 21.63
C ASP A 186 3.16 -9.21 21.33
N LYS A 187 2.65 -8.40 22.27
CA LYS A 187 2.65 -6.94 22.15
C LYS A 187 4.05 -6.32 21.96
N ALA A 188 5.12 -7.02 22.35
CA ALA A 188 6.49 -6.51 22.14
C ALA A 188 6.88 -6.48 20.65
N ARG A 189 6.13 -7.19 19.80
CA ARG A 189 6.34 -7.20 18.35
C ARG A 189 5.66 -6.07 17.62
N TRP A 190 4.81 -5.29 18.30
CA TRP A 190 4.13 -4.16 17.69
C TRP A 190 5.12 -3.12 17.16
N THR A 191 4.94 -2.67 15.91
CA THR A 191 5.82 -1.66 15.31
C THR A 191 5.10 -0.44 14.71
N LEU A 192 3.77 -0.50 14.53
CA LEU A 192 3.04 0.57 13.85
C LEU A 192 2.91 1.82 14.72
N GLU A 193 3.39 2.94 14.19
CA GLU A 193 3.43 4.25 14.83
C GLU A 193 2.46 5.22 14.14
N GLU A 194 2.32 5.11 12.82
CA GLU A 194 1.42 5.94 11.99
C GLU A 194 0.38 5.10 11.26
N LEU A 195 -0.89 5.47 11.44
CA LEU A 195 -2.01 4.99 10.63
C LEU A 195 -2.74 6.19 10.00
N ASP A 196 -2.65 6.33 8.68
CA ASP A 196 -3.41 7.34 7.92
C ASP A 196 -4.55 6.67 7.15
N VAL A 197 -5.79 6.93 7.57
CA VAL A 197 -7.02 6.42 6.96
C VAL A 197 -7.93 7.57 6.51
N ARG A 198 -7.35 8.75 6.24
CA ARG A 198 -8.13 9.91 5.78
C ARG A 198 -8.89 9.66 4.49
N ASP A 199 -9.94 10.43 4.24
CA ASP A 199 -10.68 10.42 2.97
C ASP A 199 -11.16 9.01 2.55
N ASN A 200 -11.60 8.20 3.52
CA ASN A 200 -12.25 6.91 3.29
C ASN A 200 -13.75 7.02 3.60
N ALA A 201 -14.44 5.89 3.73
CA ALA A 201 -15.86 5.80 4.05
C ALA A 201 -16.11 5.18 5.44
N VAL A 202 -15.19 5.35 6.39
CA VAL A 202 -15.32 4.73 7.72
C VAL A 202 -16.49 5.34 8.48
N GLU A 203 -17.47 4.51 8.87
CA GLU A 203 -18.72 4.98 9.50
C GLU A 203 -18.65 5.05 11.03
N ALA A 204 -17.75 4.30 11.64
CA ALA A 204 -17.54 4.30 13.09
C ALA A 204 -16.11 3.91 13.46
N LEU A 205 -15.64 4.38 14.61
CA LEU A 205 -14.38 3.95 15.22
C LEU A 205 -14.68 3.11 16.48
N GLY A 206 -14.21 1.87 16.49
CA GLY A 206 -14.28 0.95 17.64
C GLY A 206 -13.44 1.45 18.82
N GLY A 207 -13.89 1.18 20.06
CA GLY A 207 -13.18 1.64 21.27
C GLY A 207 -11.80 0.99 21.42
N GLU A 208 -11.67 -0.23 20.93
CA GLU A 208 -10.46 -1.05 20.92
C GLU A 208 -9.31 -0.38 20.16
N LEU A 209 -9.61 0.46 19.15
CA LEU A 209 -8.60 1.25 18.44
C LEU A 209 -7.84 2.20 19.39
N GLY A 210 -8.46 2.60 20.51
CA GLY A 210 -7.81 3.40 21.55
C GLY A 210 -6.73 2.66 22.36
N LEU A 211 -6.61 1.34 22.19
CA LEU A 211 -5.56 0.51 22.79
C LEU A 211 -4.27 0.51 21.96
N LEU A 212 -4.34 0.86 20.69
CA LEU A 212 -3.18 0.88 19.80
C LEU A 212 -2.18 1.97 20.25
N PRO A 213 -0.88 1.63 20.39
CA PRO A 213 0.14 2.60 20.79
C PRO A 213 0.61 3.43 19.58
N LEU A 214 -0.31 4.11 18.91
CA LEU A 214 -0.03 4.97 17.75
C LEU A 214 0.48 6.35 18.19
N GLU A 215 1.49 6.85 17.51
CA GLU A 215 1.95 8.24 17.62
C GLU A 215 1.11 9.17 16.74
N VAL A 216 0.73 8.68 15.56
CA VAL A 216 -0.04 9.41 14.56
C VAL A 216 -1.22 8.56 14.08
N PHE A 217 -2.42 9.07 14.25
CA PHE A 217 -3.66 8.47 13.76
C PHE A 217 -4.50 9.53 13.06
N LEU A 218 -4.56 9.46 11.73
CA LEU A 218 -5.21 10.46 10.89
C LEU A 218 -6.51 9.89 10.31
N VAL A 219 -7.63 10.53 10.64
CA VAL A 219 -8.97 10.00 10.37
C VAL A 219 -9.91 11.00 9.69
N GLU A 220 -9.43 12.20 9.37
CA GLU A 220 -10.20 13.25 8.69
C GLU A 220 -10.79 12.78 7.35
N GLY A 221 -11.97 13.27 6.99
CA GLY A 221 -12.60 12.96 5.69
C GLY A 221 -13.40 11.65 5.65
N ASN A 222 -13.61 11.00 6.80
CA ASN A 222 -14.48 9.84 6.95
C ASN A 222 -15.94 10.21 7.29
N LEU A 223 -16.83 9.21 7.35
CA LEU A 223 -18.28 9.38 7.51
C LEU A 223 -18.76 9.37 8.97
N PHE A 224 -17.92 8.93 9.91
CA PHE A 224 -18.31 8.84 11.32
C PHE A 224 -18.65 10.21 11.92
N ARG A 225 -19.77 10.24 12.64
CA ARG A 225 -20.23 11.43 13.42
C ARG A 225 -19.79 11.41 14.87
N ILE A 226 -19.37 10.22 15.34
CA ILE A 226 -18.96 9.94 16.71
C ILE A 226 -17.61 9.21 16.60
N PRO A 227 -16.49 9.77 17.13
CA PRO A 227 -16.41 10.97 17.96
C PRO A 227 -16.88 12.27 17.26
N ALA A 228 -17.09 13.35 18.01
CA ALA A 228 -17.33 14.65 17.38
C ALA A 228 -16.02 15.20 16.79
N ARG A 229 -16.10 15.91 15.66
CA ARG A 229 -14.95 16.44 14.89
C ARG A 229 -13.85 17.09 15.74
N ARG A 230 -14.24 17.85 16.75
CA ARG A 230 -13.33 18.51 17.71
C ARG A 230 -12.35 17.56 18.42
N VAL A 231 -12.71 16.28 18.60
CA VAL A 231 -11.89 15.30 19.33
C VAL A 231 -10.59 15.04 18.58
N TRP A 232 -10.65 14.75 17.28
CA TRP A 232 -9.43 14.49 16.50
C TRP A 232 -8.77 15.75 15.95
N GLU A 233 -9.52 16.82 15.67
CA GLU A 233 -8.92 18.05 15.13
C GLU A 233 -8.17 18.88 16.18
N ARG A 234 -8.74 19.00 17.38
CA ARG A 234 -8.17 19.86 18.42
C ARG A 234 -7.25 19.09 19.35
N GLU A 235 -7.65 17.89 19.74
CA GLU A 235 -6.90 17.08 20.73
C GLU A 235 -5.92 16.13 20.04
N GLY A 236 -5.97 16.04 18.71
CA GLY A 236 -5.08 15.25 17.89
C GLY A 236 -5.20 13.75 18.17
N THR A 237 -4.16 13.01 17.78
CA THR A 237 -4.09 11.55 17.97
C THR A 237 -4.23 11.14 19.43
N LYS A 238 -3.55 11.82 20.36
CA LYS A 238 -3.58 11.46 21.79
C LYS A 238 -4.99 11.58 22.38
N GLY A 239 -5.70 12.67 22.06
CA GLY A 239 -7.08 12.86 22.51
C GLY A 239 -8.05 11.86 21.89
N LEU A 240 -7.91 11.57 20.59
CA LEU A 240 -8.72 10.56 19.91
C LEU A 240 -8.54 9.17 20.53
N LEU A 241 -7.30 8.71 20.73
CA LEU A 241 -7.03 7.40 21.33
C LEU A 241 -7.54 7.31 22.77
N ALA A 242 -7.39 8.38 23.57
CA ALA A 242 -7.93 8.44 24.93
C ALA A 242 -9.47 8.38 24.94
N TRP A 243 -10.12 9.11 24.03
CA TRP A 243 -11.57 9.11 23.89
C TRP A 243 -12.11 7.73 23.50
N LEU A 244 -11.45 7.04 22.55
CA LEU A 244 -11.82 5.69 22.13
C LEU A 244 -11.67 4.69 23.27
N ARG A 245 -10.54 4.74 23.99
CA ARG A 245 -10.30 3.87 25.15
C ARG A 245 -11.32 4.06 26.27
N GLY A 246 -11.78 5.29 26.49
CA GLY A 246 -12.83 5.60 27.47
C GLY A 246 -14.18 4.94 27.17
N ARG A 247 -14.40 4.43 25.95
CA ARG A 247 -15.62 3.70 25.55
C ARG A 247 -15.56 2.20 25.82
N LEU A 248 -14.42 1.70 26.29
CA LEU A 248 -14.28 0.30 26.73
C LEU A 248 -14.75 0.10 28.19
N ALA A 249 -15.03 1.21 28.90
CA ALA A 249 -15.46 1.24 30.29
C ALA A 249 -16.99 1.20 30.43
#